data_AF-A0ABD1RIH8-F1
#
_entry.id   AF-A0ABD1RIH8-F1
#
_cell.length_a   1.000
_cell.length_b   1.000
_cell.length_c   1.000
_cell.angle_alpha   90.00
_cell.angle_beta   90.00
_cell.angle_gamma   90.00
#
_symmetry.space_group_name_H-M   'P 1'
#
loop_
_entity.id
_entity.type
_entity.pdbx_description
1 polymer ?
#
loop_
_entity_poly.entity_id
_entity_poly.type
_entity_poly.pdbx_seq_one_letter_code
_entity_poly.pdbx_strand_id
1 'polypeptide(L)'
;MHFPSCRLSFASPLYRWLMYCHSSTKLFVGGLSYDTNEPVLKDAFDKYGEVIQVNVVCDHVSGKSKGYGFVRYAEEMAASKALKEMDGQLLDGRNIRVQYSHKE
;
A
#
# COMPACT_ATOMS: atom_id res chain seq x y z
N MET A 1 19.66 -32.61 35.30
CA MET A 1 18.24 -32.22 35.33
C MET A 1 18.09 -30.92 34.55
N HIS A 2 17.20 -30.92 33.54
CA HIS A 2 16.65 -29.79 32.80
C HIS A 2 17.57 -28.86 31.96
N PHE A 3 17.57 -29.09 30.64
CA PHE A 3 17.59 -28.04 29.60
C PHE A 3 16.12 -27.77 29.16
N PRO A 4 15.78 -26.83 28.27
CA PRO A 4 16.28 -25.46 27.99
C PRO A 4 15.16 -24.45 27.57
N SER A 5 15.33 -23.12 27.72
CA SER A 5 14.71 -22.03 26.89
C SER A 5 15.00 -20.69 27.60
N CYS A 6 15.51 -19.62 26.99
CA CYS A 6 15.22 -19.08 25.67
C CYS A 6 16.51 -18.71 24.93
N ARG A 7 16.74 -19.45 23.85
CA ARG A 7 17.61 -19.08 22.75
C ARG A 7 17.04 -17.79 22.15
N LEU A 8 17.75 -16.67 22.27
CA LEU A 8 17.51 -15.49 21.44
C LEU A 8 17.91 -15.86 19.99
N SER A 9 17.09 -16.70 19.36
CA SER A 9 17.07 -16.85 17.92
C SER A 9 16.41 -15.60 17.36
N PHE A 10 17.18 -14.51 17.18
CA PHE A 10 16.87 -13.53 16.12
C PHE A 10 17.20 -14.17 14.77
N ALA A 11 16.59 -15.32 14.50
CA ALA A 11 16.50 -15.90 13.20
C ALA A 11 15.37 -15.17 12.49
N SER A 12 15.73 -14.14 11.72
CA SER A 12 14.95 -13.80 10.56
C SER A 12 15.85 -13.11 9.53
N PRO A 13 16.11 -13.74 8.36
CA PRO A 13 16.69 -13.06 7.20
C PRO A 13 15.80 -11.91 6.65
N LEU A 14 14.74 -11.51 7.36
CA LEU A 14 13.79 -10.46 6.98
C LEU A 14 14.35 -9.03 7.04
N TYR A 15 15.51 -8.80 7.65
CA TYR A 15 16.09 -7.44 7.77
C TYR A 15 16.94 -7.02 6.55
N ARG A 16 17.06 -7.87 5.52
CA ARG A 16 17.79 -7.56 4.26
C ARG A 16 17.01 -6.61 3.32
N TRP A 17 15.82 -6.17 3.72
CA TRP A 17 14.93 -5.29 2.94
C TRP A 17 14.72 -3.90 3.56
N LEU A 18 15.53 -3.53 4.56
CA LEU A 18 15.42 -2.22 5.25
C LEU A 18 16.16 -1.05 4.58
N MET A 19 16.70 -1.25 3.39
CA MET A 19 17.47 -0.21 2.71
C MET A 19 17.02 -0.04 1.26
N TYR A 20 15.76 0.31 1.08
CA TYR A 20 15.29 0.91 -0.16
C TYR A 20 14.49 2.17 0.20
N CYS A 21 15.24 3.21 0.58
CA CYS A 21 14.74 4.56 0.75
C CYS A 21 14.38 5.08 -0.64
N HIS A 22 13.16 4.78 -1.07
CA HIS A 22 12.55 5.51 -2.16
C HIS A 22 11.79 6.66 -1.49
N SER A 23 12.32 7.88 -1.61
CA SER A 23 11.79 9.11 -0.98
C SER A 23 10.49 9.59 -1.63
N SER A 24 9.56 8.65 -1.87
CA SER A 24 8.30 8.88 -2.54
C SER A 24 7.17 8.51 -1.60
N THR A 25 6.53 9.52 -1.03
CA THR A 25 5.30 9.35 -0.22
C THR A 25 4.06 9.10 -1.08
N LYS A 26 4.19 9.14 -2.40
CA LYS A 26 3.10 8.94 -3.36
C LYS A 26 3.11 7.52 -3.92
N LEU A 27 1.99 6.84 -3.72
CA LEU A 27 1.70 5.51 -4.26
C LEU A 27 0.66 5.61 -5.38
N PHE A 28 0.88 4.82 -6.41
CA PHE A 28 -0.09 4.47 -7.43
C PHE A 28 -0.80 3.18 -7.02
N VAL A 29 -2.12 3.17 -7.10
CA VAL A 29 -2.95 1.99 -6.86
C VAL A 29 -3.74 1.69 -8.12
N GLY A 30 -3.51 0.53 -8.74
CA GLY A 30 -4.24 0.06 -9.91
C GLY A 30 -4.99 -1.23 -9.62
N GLY A 31 -5.89 -1.63 -10.52
CA GLY A 31 -6.68 -2.87 -10.37
C GLY A 31 -7.90 -2.74 -9.48
N LEU A 32 -8.29 -1.51 -9.12
CA LEU A 32 -9.49 -1.25 -8.35
C LEU A 32 -10.75 -1.61 -9.15
N SER A 33 -11.81 -2.02 -8.45
CA SER A 33 -13.10 -2.28 -9.09
C SER A 33 -13.73 -0.98 -9.55
N TYR A 34 -14.68 -1.09 -10.48
CA TYR A 34 -15.44 0.05 -10.97
C TYR A 34 -16.25 0.75 -9.86
N ASP A 35 -16.60 -0.03 -8.82
CA ASP A 35 -17.35 0.42 -7.64
C ASP A 35 -16.45 1.01 -6.55
N THR A 36 -15.12 0.84 -6.64
CA THR A 36 -14.21 1.30 -5.59
C THR A 36 -14.04 2.81 -5.64
N ASN A 37 -14.39 3.48 -4.53
CA ASN A 37 -14.35 4.94 -4.40
C ASN A 37 -13.17 5.41 -3.54
N GLU A 38 -12.87 6.72 -3.58
CA GLU A 38 -11.90 7.38 -2.69
C GLU A 38 -12.04 7.05 -1.20
N PRO A 39 -13.24 7.11 -0.57
CA PRO A 39 -13.37 6.81 0.85
C PRO A 39 -13.00 5.36 1.20
N VAL A 40 -13.32 4.40 0.31
CA VAL A 40 -12.97 2.98 0.50
C VAL A 40 -11.46 2.80 0.42
N LEU A 41 -10.83 3.43 -0.57
CA LEU A 41 -9.38 3.40 -0.70
C LEU A 41 -8.70 4.07 0.49
N LYS A 42 -9.23 5.21 0.96
CA LYS A 42 -8.72 5.88 2.15
C LYS A 42 -8.79 4.95 3.37
N ASP A 43 -9.95 4.38 3.69
CA ASP A 43 -10.11 3.49 4.86
C ASP A 43 -9.16 2.28 4.84
N ALA A 44 -8.98 1.68 3.66
CA ALA A 44 -8.05 0.56 3.50
C ALA A 44 -6.59 0.98 3.75
N PHE A 45 -6.21 2.18 3.30
CA PHE A 45 -4.83 2.69 3.39
C PHE A 45 -4.53 3.40 4.73
N ASP A 46 -5.55 3.89 5.43
CA ASP A 46 -5.49 4.55 6.75
C ASP A 46 -4.92 3.63 7.84
N LYS A 47 -5.19 2.32 7.74
CA LYS A 47 -4.70 1.28 8.67
C LYS A 47 -3.17 1.14 8.70
N TYR A 48 -2.50 1.58 7.63
CA TYR A 48 -1.04 1.46 7.49
C TYR A 48 -0.31 2.75 7.85
N GLY A 49 -1.02 3.89 7.85
CA GLY A 49 -0.52 5.18 8.31
C GLY A 49 -1.35 6.36 7.80
N GLU A 50 -0.89 7.56 8.11
CA GLU A 50 -1.64 8.79 7.83
C GLU A 50 -1.60 9.16 6.34
N VAL A 51 -2.77 9.12 5.69
CA VAL A 51 -2.97 9.51 4.29
C VAL A 51 -3.26 11.01 4.22
N ILE A 52 -2.36 11.78 3.59
CA ILE A 52 -2.56 13.22 3.34
C ILE A 52 -3.58 13.43 2.22
N GLN A 53 -3.46 12.65 1.15
CA GLN A 53 -4.26 12.86 -0.05
C GLN A 53 -4.59 11.54 -0.71
N VAL A 54 -5.83 11.38 -1.12
CA VAL A 54 -6.27 10.29 -1.99
C VAL A 54 -6.91 10.92 -3.23
N ASN A 55 -6.66 10.34 -4.40
CA ASN A 55 -7.24 10.81 -5.65
C ASN A 55 -7.54 9.60 -6.55
N VAL A 56 -8.81 9.26 -6.73
CA VAL A 56 -9.22 8.17 -7.62
C VAL A 56 -9.56 8.74 -9.00
N VAL A 57 -8.98 8.16 -10.05
CA VAL A 57 -9.26 8.60 -11.42
C VAL A 57 -10.43 7.81 -11.97
N CYS A 58 -11.58 8.47 -12.04
CA CYS A 58 -12.78 7.97 -12.70
C CYS A 58 -12.98 8.61 -14.07
N ASP A 59 -13.53 7.85 -15.02
CA ASP A 59 -13.90 8.39 -16.32
C ASP A 59 -15.21 9.16 -16.19
N HIS A 60 -15.14 10.49 -16.26
CA HIS A 60 -16.28 11.38 -16.07
C HIS A 60 -17.29 11.31 -17.23
N VAL A 61 -16.90 10.77 -18.39
CA VAL A 61 -17.74 10.71 -19.60
C VAL A 61 -18.62 9.47 -19.58
N SER A 62 -18.08 8.32 -19.16
CA SER A 62 -18.88 7.09 -18.99
C SER A 62 -19.40 6.87 -17.57
N GLY A 63 -18.96 7.68 -16.59
CA GLY A 63 -19.24 7.45 -15.17
C GLY A 63 -18.60 6.16 -14.63
N LYS A 64 -17.63 5.59 -15.36
CA LYS A 64 -16.99 4.32 -15.01
C LYS A 64 -15.61 4.59 -14.43
N SER A 65 -15.31 4.08 -13.24
CA SER A 65 -13.98 4.24 -12.63
C SER A 65 -12.93 3.59 -13.54
N LYS A 66 -11.79 4.25 -13.80
CA LYS A 66 -10.75 3.61 -14.62
C LYS A 66 -10.01 2.49 -13.88
N GLY A 67 -10.40 2.23 -12.63
CA GLY A 67 -9.83 1.18 -11.78
C GLY A 67 -8.45 1.52 -11.26
N TYR A 68 -8.12 2.81 -11.17
CA TYR A 68 -6.86 3.26 -10.58
C TYR A 68 -6.98 4.60 -9.84
N GLY A 69 -6.07 4.82 -8.91
CA GLY A 69 -5.98 6.01 -8.09
C GLY A 69 -4.56 6.25 -7.60
N PHE A 70 -4.40 7.35 -6.88
CA PHE A 70 -3.16 7.77 -6.27
C PHE A 70 -3.39 8.05 -4.80
N VAL A 71 -2.47 7.61 -3.95
CA VAL A 71 -2.49 7.83 -2.51
C VAL A 71 -1.20 8.54 -2.13
N ARG A 72 -1.26 9.55 -1.28
CA ARG A 72 -0.11 10.25 -0.73
C ARG A 72 -0.13 10.15 0.79
N TYR A 73 0.94 9.63 1.35
CA TYR A 73 1.14 9.52 2.78
C TYR A 73 1.88 10.72 3.36
N ALA A 74 1.74 10.90 4.68
CA ALA A 74 2.55 11.85 5.44
C ALA A 74 3.98 11.38 5.60
N GLU A 75 4.15 10.08 5.87
CA GLU A 75 5.44 9.46 6.08
C GLU A 75 5.77 8.45 4.98
N GLU A 76 7.02 8.41 4.56
CA GLU A 76 7.52 7.40 3.62
C GLU A 76 7.47 5.98 4.21
N MET A 77 7.64 5.85 5.53
CA MET A 77 7.55 4.57 6.22
C MET A 77 6.16 3.94 6.08
N ALA A 78 5.11 4.76 6.22
CA ALA A 78 3.73 4.34 6.03
C ALA A 78 3.49 3.91 4.58
N ALA A 79 3.99 4.68 3.61
CA ALA A 79 3.88 4.35 2.19
C ALA A 79 4.55 3.01 1.85
N SER A 80 5.76 2.77 2.35
CA SER A 80 6.49 1.52 2.11
C SER A 80 5.79 0.32 2.72
N LYS A 81 5.25 0.48 3.94
CA LYS A 81 4.48 -0.57 4.61
C LYS A 81 3.20 -0.89 3.84
N ALA A 82 2.44 0.13 3.46
CA ALA A 82 1.23 -0.01 2.66
C ALA A 82 1.53 -0.69 1.32
N LEU A 83 2.58 -0.29 0.61
CA LEU A 83 2.97 -0.93 -0.64
C LEU A 83 3.25 -2.42 -0.44
N LYS A 84 4.00 -2.79 0.59
CA LYS A 84 4.40 -4.18 0.81
C LYS A 84 3.23 -5.08 1.24
N GLU A 85 2.27 -4.54 2.00
CA GLU A 85 1.11 -5.31 2.47
C GLU A 85 -0.08 -5.26 1.52
N MET A 86 -0.24 -4.19 0.74
CA MET A 86 -1.39 -3.99 -0.16
C MET A 86 -1.09 -4.39 -1.60
N ASP A 87 0.16 -4.47 -2.02
CA ASP A 87 0.49 -4.94 -3.37
C ASP A 87 0.06 -6.40 -3.56
N GLY A 88 -0.77 -6.63 -4.58
CA GLY A 88 -1.32 -7.95 -4.91
C GLY A 88 -2.55 -8.37 -4.11
N GLN A 89 -3.03 -7.54 -3.18
CA GLN A 89 -4.23 -7.87 -2.40
C GLN A 89 -5.50 -7.94 -3.24
N LEU A 90 -6.48 -8.70 -2.77
CA LEU A 90 -7.75 -8.86 -3.45
C LEU A 90 -8.77 -7.86 -2.89
N LEU A 91 -9.13 -6.84 -3.68
CA LEU A 91 -10.17 -5.88 -3.35
C LEU A 91 -11.33 -6.04 -4.33
N ASP A 92 -12.56 -6.25 -3.83
CA ASP A 92 -13.77 -6.38 -4.66
C ASP A 92 -13.65 -7.44 -5.78
N GLY A 93 -12.96 -8.55 -5.51
CA GLY A 93 -12.77 -9.63 -6.47
C GLY A 93 -11.69 -9.39 -7.53
N ARG A 94 -10.87 -8.32 -7.38
CA ARG A 94 -9.74 -8.03 -8.27
C ARG A 94 -8.45 -7.81 -7.49
N ASN A 95 -7.33 -8.23 -8.07
CA ASN A 95 -6.03 -7.96 -7.51
C ASN A 95 -5.67 -6.48 -7.72
N ILE A 96 -5.47 -5.78 -6.61
CA ILE A 96 -4.93 -4.43 -6.62
C ILE A 96 -3.41 -4.50 -6.74
N ARG A 97 -2.83 -3.50 -7.39
CA ARG A 97 -1.40 -3.36 -7.59
C ARG A 97 -0.96 -2.02 -7.04
N VAL A 98 0.01 -2.03 -6.12
CA VAL A 98 0.49 -0.82 -5.44
C VAL A 98 1.94 -0.59 -5.83
N GLN A 99 2.23 0.58 -6.37
CA GLN A 99 3.59 0.94 -6.84
C GLN A 99 3.95 2.36 -6.42
N TYR A 100 5.23 2.65 -6.25
CA TYR A 100 5.67 4.03 -6.08
C TYR A 100 5.40 4.84 -7.36
N SER A 101 4.85 6.04 -7.21
CA SER A 101 4.60 6.94 -8.33
C SER A 101 5.70 8.00 -8.37
N HIS A 102 6.70 7.80 -9.23
CA HIS A 102 7.67 8.84 -9.59
C HIS A 102 7.02 9.70 -10.68
N LYS A 103 6.54 10.90 -10.34
CA LYS A 103 6.33 11.94 -11.34
C LYS A 103 7.51 12.88 -11.23
N GLU A 104 8.41 12.81 -12.21
CA GLU A 104 9.35 13.90 -12.52
C GLU A 104 8.59 15.03 -13.23
#